data_AF-A0A7S2P260-F1
#
_entry.id   AF-A0A7S2P260-F1
#
_cell.length_a   1.000
_cell.length_b   1.000
_cell.length_c   1.000
_cell.angle_alpha   90.00
_cell.angle_beta   90.00
_cell.angle_gamma   90.00
#
_symmetry.space_group_name_H-M   'P 1'
#
loop_
_entity.id
_entity.type
_entity.pdbx_description
1 polymer ?
#
loop_
_entity_poly.entity_id
_entity_poly.type
_entity_poly.pdbx_seq_one_letter_code
_entity_poly.pdbx_strand_id
1 'polypeptide(L)'
;ADGPAADHAADAAADAAAWAALAPTLQPRFSHFLHTLNCGGESDMRRLTMRTLAPDARAAWPDFDLEQRGADAVSGWTSLIKVAIPDLRAQILDVDLDEAFRAQMLVRLSGTMRLPFLPMVPVNMRFTCELKNTLAFDRAGLICGRHMELSFQPRLGRQLSPCGWVVAFARELSMKDGGCHLVQRALMAMGDEEKLAVAQQFKGQVWAASASPTAVSVLQRCVIEAPWRRQLLFFVEELKGSAVEAAKHPLRGRLLERLLEHFPAAELDDVVCELVASGQALSRHSVGNYVMQRLLEHGTEPQQRALVEALCREAPRLAFHRIASNVLRCALLHAPPHARLLLADALTTDPSTTRALEKQCNSSFVMREVRALRRAGAGGPTGAVQEVSL
;
A
#
# COMPACT_ATOMS: atom_id res chain seq x y z
N ALA A 1 44.33 19.61 15.69
CA ALA A 1 43.34 20.35 14.88
C ALA A 1 42.03 19.61 15.01
N ASP A 2 41.48 19.62 16.22
CA ASP A 2 40.43 18.69 16.67
C ASP A 2 39.15 19.42 17.08
N GLY A 3 38.95 20.63 16.54
CA GLY A 3 37.84 21.53 16.87
C GLY A 3 36.45 20.92 16.65
N PRO A 4 36.10 20.37 15.47
CA PRO A 4 34.73 19.92 15.23
C PRO A 4 34.39 18.59 15.93
N ALA A 5 35.35 17.68 16.11
CA ALA A 5 35.08 16.38 16.74
C ALA A 5 34.97 16.48 18.27
N ALA A 6 35.75 17.38 18.90
CA ALA A 6 35.66 17.64 20.34
C ALA A 6 34.37 18.41 20.70
N ASP A 7 33.96 19.37 19.87
CA ASP A 7 32.72 20.13 20.06
C ASP A 7 31.48 19.22 19.93
N HIS A 8 31.46 18.32 18.94
CA HIS A 8 30.38 17.33 18.79
C HIS A 8 30.32 16.32 19.96
N ALA A 9 31.45 15.90 20.51
CA ALA A 9 31.50 15.00 21.66
C ALA A 9 31.06 15.70 22.97
N ALA A 10 31.43 16.97 23.15
CA ALA A 10 31.01 17.79 24.28
C ALA A 10 29.50 18.08 24.25
N ASP A 11 28.94 18.39 23.07
CA ASP A 11 27.51 18.58 22.89
C ASP A 11 26.71 17.30 23.15
N ALA A 12 27.22 16.13 22.70
CA ALA A 12 26.58 14.84 22.96
C ALA A 12 26.58 14.46 24.45
N ALA A 13 27.67 14.74 25.18
CA ALA A 13 27.75 14.52 26.62
C ALA A 13 26.80 15.44 27.40
N ALA A 14 26.67 16.71 26.97
CA ALA A 14 25.73 17.66 27.56
C ALA A 14 24.27 17.26 27.31
N ASP A 15 23.95 16.79 26.10
CA ASP A 15 22.63 16.27 25.74
C ASP A 15 22.27 15.01 26.55
N ALA A 16 23.22 14.08 26.74
CA ALA A 16 23.01 12.90 27.57
C ALA A 16 22.72 13.27 29.04
N ALA A 17 23.45 14.23 29.61
CA ALA A 17 23.22 14.69 30.98
C ALA A 17 21.86 15.40 31.13
N ALA A 18 21.49 16.24 30.17
CA ALA A 18 20.19 16.91 30.15
C ALA A 18 19.02 15.92 29.99
N TRP A 19 19.19 14.88 29.15
CA TRP A 19 18.20 13.81 29.02
C TRP A 19 18.06 12.99 30.30
N ALA A 20 19.18 12.61 30.94
CA ALA A 20 19.17 11.86 32.20
C ALA A 20 18.43 12.61 33.33
N ALA A 21 18.48 13.94 33.33
CA ALA A 21 17.71 14.77 34.25
C ALA A 21 16.22 14.90 33.86
N LEU A 22 15.91 14.98 32.56
CA LEU A 22 14.56 15.17 32.04
C LEU A 22 13.71 13.90 32.10
N ALA A 23 14.25 12.76 31.64
CA ALA A 23 13.52 11.52 31.42
C ALA A 23 12.71 11.04 32.65
N PRO A 24 13.24 11.05 33.90
CA PRO A 24 12.48 10.65 35.09
C PRO A 24 11.27 11.55 35.37
N THR A 25 11.28 12.78 34.87
CA THR A 25 10.18 13.75 35.06
C THR A 25 9.05 13.60 34.04
N LEU A 26 9.28 12.88 32.94
CA LEU A 26 8.31 12.76 31.85
C LEU A 26 7.11 11.87 32.23
N GLN A 27 7.33 10.75 32.91
CA GLN A 27 6.26 9.84 33.31
C GLN A 27 5.20 10.51 34.22
N PRO A 28 5.58 11.30 35.25
CA PRO A 28 4.63 12.11 36.00
C PRO A 28 3.91 13.18 35.14
N ARG A 29 4.62 13.84 34.22
CA ARG A 29 4.03 14.84 33.31
C ARG A 29 2.95 14.22 32.41
N PHE A 30 3.22 13.05 31.86
CA PHE A 30 2.26 12.29 31.06
C PHE A 30 1.03 11.89 31.86
N SER A 31 1.23 11.42 33.09
CA SER A 31 0.14 11.05 33.99
C SER A 31 -0.73 12.26 34.35
N HIS A 32 -0.11 13.42 34.60
CA HIS A 32 -0.82 14.67 34.85
C HIS A 32 -1.60 15.15 33.61
N PHE A 33 -1.01 15.03 32.42
CA PHE A 33 -1.69 15.35 31.16
C PHE A 33 -2.93 14.49 30.94
N LEU A 34 -2.82 13.16 31.09
CA LEU A 34 -3.97 12.28 30.95
C LEU A 34 -5.02 12.51 32.04
N HIS A 35 -4.62 12.78 33.28
CA HIS A 35 -5.56 13.15 34.33
C HIS A 35 -6.37 14.40 33.97
N THR A 36 -5.69 15.43 33.45
CA THR A 36 -6.35 16.66 32.99
C THR A 36 -7.24 16.40 31.78
N LEU A 37 -6.83 15.52 30.86
CA LEU A 37 -7.65 15.11 29.73
C LEU A 37 -8.91 14.36 30.16
N ASN A 38 -8.83 13.55 31.22
CA ASN A 38 -9.94 12.74 31.74
C ASN A 38 -10.92 13.55 32.59
N CYS A 39 -10.41 14.45 33.44
CA CYS A 39 -11.18 15.09 34.51
C CYS A 39 -11.30 16.61 34.37
N GLY A 40 -10.40 17.25 33.61
CA GLY A 40 -10.36 18.70 33.43
C GLY A 40 -11.30 19.20 32.34
N GLY A 41 -11.51 20.53 32.33
CA GLY A 41 -12.25 21.23 31.28
C GLY A 41 -11.34 21.75 30.16
N GLU A 42 -11.94 22.43 29.18
CA GLU A 42 -11.22 23.07 28.07
C GLU A 42 -10.13 24.04 28.56
N SER A 43 -10.46 24.90 29.53
CA SER A 43 -9.51 25.88 30.08
C SER A 43 -8.34 25.24 30.82
N ASP A 44 -8.56 24.09 31.48
CA ASP A 44 -7.49 23.34 32.14
C ASP A 44 -6.53 22.76 31.11
N MET A 45 -7.07 22.15 30.05
CA MET A 45 -6.27 21.63 28.93
C MET A 45 -5.48 22.73 28.23
N ARG A 46 -6.08 23.90 27.99
CA ARG A 46 -5.40 25.03 27.37
C ARG A 46 -4.27 25.56 28.25
N ARG A 47 -4.50 25.73 29.56
CA ARG A 47 -3.45 26.16 30.50
C ARG A 47 -2.29 25.17 30.57
N LEU A 48 -2.60 23.87 30.61
CA LEU A 48 -1.57 22.83 30.68
C LEU A 48 -0.73 22.81 29.40
N THR A 49 -1.37 22.73 28.24
CA THR A 49 -0.68 22.66 26.93
C THR A 49 0.21 23.87 26.68
N MET A 50 -0.25 25.09 27.00
CA MET A 50 0.56 26.31 26.86
C MET A 50 1.83 26.31 27.73
N ARG A 51 1.88 25.53 28.80
CA ARG A 51 3.08 25.40 29.67
C ARG A 51 4.01 24.27 29.22
N THR A 52 3.54 23.36 28.37
CA THR A 52 4.28 22.17 27.96
C THR A 52 4.77 22.20 26.52
N LEU A 53 4.27 23.12 25.69
CA LEU A 53 4.61 23.25 24.28
C LEU A 53 5.67 24.33 24.08
N ALA A 54 6.68 24.05 23.26
CA ALA A 54 7.61 25.05 22.76
C ALA A 54 6.93 25.92 21.68
N PRO A 55 7.42 27.15 21.41
CA PRO A 55 6.82 28.03 20.41
C PRO A 55 6.73 27.40 19.01
N ASP A 56 7.69 26.55 18.66
CA ASP A 56 7.79 25.85 17.38
C ASP A 56 6.98 24.54 17.33
N ALA A 57 6.19 24.22 18.36
CA ALA A 57 5.46 22.97 18.46
C ALA A 57 4.62 22.67 17.21
N ARG A 58 4.61 21.40 16.79
CA ARG A 58 3.91 20.93 15.60
C ARG A 58 3.22 19.62 15.92
N ALA A 59 1.89 19.61 15.97
CA ALA A 59 1.12 18.37 16.13
C ALA A 59 0.65 17.85 14.78
N ALA A 60 1.08 16.66 14.40
CA ALA A 60 0.63 15.99 13.19
C ALA A 60 -0.16 14.72 13.54
N TRP A 61 -1.22 14.46 12.78
CA TRP A 61 -1.94 13.19 12.80
C TRP A 61 -2.11 12.72 11.36
N PRO A 62 -1.09 12.01 10.82
CA PRO A 62 -1.05 11.65 9.42
C PRO A 62 -2.26 10.84 8.99
N ASP A 63 -2.74 9.89 9.80
CA ASP A 63 -3.91 9.05 9.45
C ASP A 63 -5.17 9.84 9.02
N PHE A 64 -5.28 11.11 9.42
CA PHE A 64 -6.41 11.98 9.07
C PHE A 64 -6.02 13.20 8.23
N ASP A 65 -4.77 13.29 7.78
CA ASP A 65 -4.21 14.46 7.09
C ASP A 65 -4.37 15.76 7.91
N LEU A 66 -4.25 15.66 9.24
CA LEU A 66 -4.38 16.79 10.15
C LEU A 66 -3.00 17.26 10.63
N GLU A 67 -2.79 18.58 10.61
CA GLU A 67 -1.59 19.20 11.15
C GLU A 67 -1.91 20.56 11.78
N GLN A 68 -1.28 20.84 12.92
CA GLN A 68 -1.32 22.12 13.63
C GLN A 68 0.11 22.60 13.91
N ARG A 69 0.36 23.89 13.70
CA ARG A 69 1.69 24.50 13.87
C ARG A 69 1.64 25.69 14.82
N GLY A 70 2.62 25.76 15.70
CA GLY A 70 2.73 26.74 16.77
C GLY A 70 2.00 26.31 18.04
N ALA A 71 2.56 26.71 19.18
CA ALA A 71 2.02 26.37 20.50
C ALA A 71 0.53 26.72 20.65
N ASP A 72 0.11 27.90 20.19
CA ASP A 72 -1.29 28.36 20.30
C ASP A 72 -2.26 27.49 19.50
N ALA A 73 -1.92 27.13 18.26
CA ALA A 73 -2.78 26.30 17.41
C ALA A 73 -2.88 24.87 17.96
N VAL A 74 -1.75 24.30 18.38
CA VAL A 74 -1.72 22.96 19.00
C VAL A 74 -2.50 22.95 20.32
N SER A 75 -2.33 23.97 21.17
CA SER A 75 -3.06 24.12 22.42
C SER A 75 -4.57 24.26 22.18
N GLY A 76 -4.97 25.14 21.26
CA GLY A 76 -6.36 25.34 20.86
C GLY A 76 -6.99 24.04 20.37
N TRP A 77 -6.36 23.37 19.41
CA TRP A 77 -6.84 22.09 18.87
C TRP A 77 -6.96 21.00 19.95
N THR A 78 -5.96 20.89 20.83
CA THR A 78 -5.99 19.91 21.93
C THR A 78 -7.11 20.21 22.94
N SER A 79 -7.40 21.48 23.21
CA SER A 79 -8.47 21.87 24.14
C SER A 79 -9.87 21.57 23.57
N LEU A 80 -10.05 21.69 22.25
CA LEU A 80 -11.31 21.36 21.56
C LEU A 80 -11.70 19.88 21.68
N ILE A 81 -10.74 18.98 21.93
CA ILE A 81 -11.01 17.57 22.20
C ILE A 81 -12.04 17.41 23.33
N LYS A 82 -11.96 18.25 24.37
CA LYS A 82 -12.89 18.20 25.51
C LYS A 82 -14.31 18.64 25.16
N VAL A 83 -14.44 19.57 24.23
CA VAL A 83 -15.74 20.03 23.75
C VAL A 83 -16.34 18.99 22.81
N ALA A 84 -15.50 18.45 21.92
CA ALA A 84 -15.94 17.46 20.94
C ALA A 84 -16.22 16.08 21.53
N ILE A 85 -15.56 15.69 22.61
CA ILE A 85 -15.68 14.37 23.24
C ILE A 85 -15.76 14.56 24.78
N PRO A 86 -16.92 14.98 25.31
CA PRO A 86 -17.04 15.35 26.72
C PRO A 86 -16.74 14.19 27.69
N ASP A 87 -17.10 12.97 27.32
CA ASP A 87 -16.91 11.73 28.08
C ASP A 87 -15.56 11.04 27.76
N LEU A 88 -14.61 11.74 27.14
CA LEU A 88 -13.30 11.18 26.80
C LEU A 88 -12.60 10.58 28.04
N ARG A 89 -12.10 9.37 27.84
CA ARG A 89 -11.25 8.62 28.76
C ARG A 89 -9.98 8.19 28.03
N ALA A 90 -8.84 8.52 28.61
CA ALA A 90 -7.51 8.21 28.16
C ALA A 90 -6.77 7.38 29.21
N GLN A 91 -6.04 6.36 28.77
CA GLN A 91 -5.20 5.51 29.61
C GLN A 91 -3.86 5.26 28.92
N ILE A 92 -2.75 5.49 29.62
CA ILE A 92 -1.42 5.06 29.18
C ILE A 92 -1.35 3.53 29.28
N LEU A 93 -1.00 2.89 28.19
CA LEU A 93 -0.73 1.45 28.13
C LEU A 93 0.75 1.16 28.25
N ASP A 94 1.57 1.97 27.58
CA ASP A 94 3.02 1.82 27.55
C ASP A 94 3.70 3.17 27.31
N VAL A 95 4.92 3.33 27.81
CA VAL A 95 5.77 4.50 27.58
C VAL A 95 7.19 4.03 27.35
N ASP A 96 7.70 4.35 26.17
CA ASP A 96 9.08 4.11 25.77
C ASP A 96 9.82 5.44 25.67
N LEU A 97 10.98 5.53 26.31
CA LEU A 97 11.82 6.72 26.37
C LEU A 97 13.11 6.42 25.62
N ASP A 98 13.31 7.12 24.50
CA ASP A 98 14.47 6.98 23.62
C ASP A 98 15.58 7.95 24.06
N GLU A 99 16.85 7.57 23.89
CA GLU A 99 18.03 8.33 24.33
C GLU A 99 18.19 9.71 23.65
N ALA A 100 17.38 10.00 22.62
CA ALA A 100 17.45 11.21 21.80
C ALA A 100 16.35 12.26 22.07
N PHE A 101 16.04 12.55 23.34
CA PHE A 101 14.98 13.49 23.73
C PHE A 101 13.61 13.15 23.15
N ARG A 102 13.29 11.85 23.04
CA ARG A 102 12.07 11.38 22.40
C ARG A 102 11.34 10.42 23.34
N ALA A 103 10.02 10.58 23.42
CA ALA A 103 9.14 9.65 24.10
C ALA A 103 8.10 9.11 23.12
N GLN A 104 7.79 7.82 23.24
CA GLN A 104 6.70 7.18 22.52
C GLN A 104 5.72 6.65 23.57
N MET A 105 4.48 7.10 23.49
CA MET A 105 3.42 6.68 24.39
C MET A 105 2.37 5.90 23.63
N LEU A 106 2.03 4.71 24.11
CA LEU A 106 0.84 4.01 23.67
C LEU A 106 -0.31 4.38 24.59
N VAL A 107 -1.35 5.01 24.03
CA VAL A 107 -2.50 5.52 24.78
C VAL A 107 -3.78 4.91 24.22
N ARG A 108 -4.63 4.39 25.11
CA ARG A 108 -6.00 4.02 24.79
C ARG A 108 -6.92 5.19 25.03
N LEU A 109 -7.69 5.57 24.01
CA LEU A 109 -8.77 6.54 24.11
C LEU A 109 -10.12 5.84 23.98
N SER A 110 -11.11 6.32 24.72
CA SER A 110 -12.50 5.94 24.54
C SER A 110 -13.42 7.11 24.85
N GLY A 111 -14.55 7.20 24.18
CA GLY A 111 -15.51 8.27 24.39
C GLY A 111 -16.58 8.29 23.31
N THR A 112 -17.44 9.30 23.36
CA THR A 112 -18.54 9.52 22.43
C THR A 112 -18.36 10.89 21.80
N MET A 113 -18.02 10.91 20.52
CA MET A 113 -17.82 12.17 19.82
C MET A 113 -19.17 12.88 19.59
N ARG A 114 -19.31 14.11 20.10
CA ARG A 114 -20.52 14.95 20.00
C ARG A 114 -20.44 15.99 18.89
N LEU A 115 -19.23 16.41 18.54
CA LEU A 115 -18.96 17.31 17.42
C LEU A 115 -17.97 16.66 16.47
N PRO A 116 -18.08 16.88 15.16
CA PRO A 116 -17.16 16.30 14.17
C PRO A 116 -15.75 16.89 14.34
N PHE A 117 -14.93 16.25 15.17
CA PHE A 117 -13.56 16.66 15.46
C PHE A 117 -12.55 15.76 14.75
N LEU A 118 -12.74 14.44 14.85
CA LEU A 118 -12.01 13.48 14.03
C LEU A 118 -12.85 13.22 12.77
N PRO A 119 -12.33 13.51 11.55
CA PRO A 119 -13.14 13.54 10.33
C PRO A 119 -13.89 12.25 9.99
N MET A 120 -13.57 11.13 10.65
CA MET A 120 -13.99 9.78 10.25
C MET A 120 -14.46 8.93 11.44
N VAL A 121 -14.55 9.53 12.62
CA VAL A 121 -15.24 8.92 13.75
C VAL A 121 -16.70 9.37 13.65
N PRO A 122 -17.69 8.49 13.75
CA PRO A 122 -19.09 8.90 13.70
C PRO A 122 -19.47 9.67 14.97
N VAL A 123 -20.25 10.74 14.79
CA VAL A 123 -20.84 11.50 15.89
C VAL A 123 -21.92 10.64 16.57
N ASN A 124 -22.05 10.75 17.89
CA ASN A 124 -22.99 10.00 18.73
C ASN A 124 -22.76 8.48 18.77
N MET A 125 -21.60 8.02 18.34
CA MET A 125 -21.18 6.63 18.52
C MET A 125 -20.03 6.56 19.51
N ARG A 126 -20.12 5.62 20.45
CA ARG A 126 -19.01 5.35 21.37
C ARG A 126 -17.89 4.64 20.61
N PHE A 127 -16.67 5.15 20.73
CA PHE A 127 -15.48 4.54 20.14
C PHE A 127 -14.46 4.18 21.21
N THR A 128 -13.60 3.21 20.90
CA THR A 128 -12.38 2.90 21.64
C THR A 128 -11.27 2.71 20.62
N CYS A 129 -10.13 3.35 20.81
CA CYS A 129 -8.98 3.22 19.94
C CYS A 129 -7.67 3.27 20.72
N GLU A 130 -6.62 2.71 20.12
CA GLU A 130 -5.25 2.84 20.63
C GLU A 130 -4.44 3.68 19.67
N LEU A 131 -3.66 4.59 20.25
CA LEU A 131 -2.91 5.60 19.55
C LEU A 131 -1.48 5.60 20.08
N LYS A 132 -0.54 5.62 19.16
CA LYS A 132 0.85 5.93 19.45
C LYS A 132 1.02 7.43 19.32
N ASN A 133 1.48 8.06 20.39
CA ASN A 133 1.86 9.46 20.44
C ASN A 133 3.38 9.55 20.58
N THR A 134 4.05 10.09 19.57
CA THR A 134 5.51 10.29 19.57
C THR A 134 5.81 11.75 19.79
N LEU A 135 6.54 12.06 20.86
CA LEU A 135 6.88 13.41 21.30
C LEU A 135 8.39 13.59 21.33
N ALA A 136 8.89 14.73 20.90
CA ALA A 136 10.25 15.20 21.08
C ALA A 136 10.27 16.41 22.00
N PHE A 137 11.32 16.47 22.81
CA PHE A 137 11.51 17.52 23.80
C PHE A 137 12.74 18.35 23.46
N ASP A 138 12.71 19.64 23.76
CA ASP A 138 13.91 20.46 23.80
C ASP A 138 14.69 20.27 25.12
N ARG A 139 15.82 20.96 25.27
CA ARG A 139 16.64 20.91 26.51
C ARG A 139 15.91 21.47 27.73
N ALA A 140 14.88 22.30 27.55
CA ALA A 140 14.03 22.80 28.64
C ALA A 140 12.91 21.80 29.01
N GLY A 141 12.78 20.71 28.26
CA GLY A 141 11.75 19.69 28.45
C GLY A 141 10.38 20.11 27.93
N LEU A 142 10.32 21.09 27.01
CA LEU A 142 9.10 21.46 26.29
C LEU A 142 8.96 20.61 25.03
N ILE A 143 7.73 20.25 24.68
CA ILE A 143 7.42 19.50 23.45
C ILE A 143 7.67 20.42 22.26
N CYS A 144 8.64 20.06 21.41
CA CYS A 144 9.07 20.89 20.28
C CYS A 144 8.58 20.37 18.93
N GLY A 145 8.71 21.19 17.89
CA GLY A 145 8.24 20.88 16.54
C GLY A 145 8.96 19.74 15.82
N ARG A 146 10.06 19.24 16.40
CA ARG A 146 10.87 18.17 15.78
C ARG A 146 10.08 16.89 15.57
N HIS A 147 9.34 16.42 16.57
CA HIS A 147 8.43 15.27 16.50
C HIS A 147 7.28 15.47 17.49
N MET A 148 6.06 15.68 17.00
CA MET A 148 4.85 15.48 17.79
C MET A 148 3.80 14.88 16.83
N GLU A 149 3.70 13.56 16.85
CA GLU A 149 2.92 12.79 15.88
C GLU A 149 2.00 11.77 16.57
N LEU A 150 0.73 11.77 16.16
CA LEU A 150 -0.26 10.78 16.56
C LEU A 150 -0.52 9.81 15.42
N SER A 151 -0.53 8.51 15.72
CA SER A 151 -0.93 7.47 14.77
C SER A 151 -1.74 6.38 15.46
N PHE A 152 -2.82 5.91 14.82
CA PHE A 152 -3.56 4.76 15.31
C PHE A 152 -2.68 3.52 15.31
N GLN A 153 -2.88 2.66 16.29
CA GLN A 153 -2.29 1.34 16.34
C GLN A 153 -3.39 0.30 16.14
N PRO A 154 -3.52 -0.30 14.95
CA PRO A 154 -4.37 -1.46 14.76
C PRO A 154 -3.73 -2.62 15.55
N ARG A 155 -4.44 -3.15 16.55
CA ARG A 155 -3.91 -4.22 17.39
C ARG A 155 -3.60 -5.48 16.59
N LEU A 156 -2.43 -6.07 16.84
CA LEU A 156 -2.16 -7.50 16.68
C LEU A 156 -2.53 -8.21 17.99
N GLY A 157 -3.78 -8.66 18.16
CA GLY A 157 -4.16 -9.44 19.34
C GLY A 157 -5.65 -9.48 19.71
N ARG A 158 -6.06 -10.66 20.19
CA ARG A 158 -7.40 -11.27 20.40
C ARG A 158 -8.55 -10.50 21.11
N GLN A 159 -8.54 -9.18 21.28
CA GLN A 159 -9.73 -8.46 21.77
C GLN A 159 -10.43 -7.66 20.67
N LEU A 160 -11.65 -8.13 20.36
CA LEU A 160 -12.63 -7.62 19.40
C LEU A 160 -12.82 -6.09 19.45
N SER A 161 -12.86 -5.51 18.24
CA SER A 161 -13.50 -4.24 17.86
C SER A 161 -12.87 -2.87 18.23
N PRO A 162 -11.59 -2.58 17.95
CA PRO A 162 -11.13 -1.20 17.76
C PRO A 162 -11.36 -0.65 16.33
N CYS A 163 -11.71 -1.51 15.37
CA CYS A 163 -11.71 -1.17 13.94
C CYS A 163 -13.09 -1.10 13.28
N GLY A 164 -14.21 -1.28 14.00
CA GLY A 164 -15.55 -1.23 13.40
C GLY A 164 -15.85 0.08 12.65
N TRP A 165 -15.31 1.20 13.14
CA TRP A 165 -15.38 2.48 12.43
C TRP A 165 -14.44 2.52 11.21
N VAL A 166 -13.25 1.91 11.27
CA VAL A 166 -12.35 1.79 10.10
C VAL A 166 -13.04 1.00 9.00
N VAL A 167 -13.77 -0.06 9.35
CA VAL A 167 -14.62 -0.82 8.42
C VAL A 167 -15.72 0.09 7.87
N ALA A 168 -16.48 0.77 8.74
CA ALA A 168 -17.62 1.60 8.34
C ALA A 168 -17.24 2.79 7.43
N PHE A 169 -16.02 3.31 7.56
CA PHE A 169 -15.50 4.46 6.80
C PHE A 169 -14.34 4.08 5.87
N ALA A 170 -14.17 2.80 5.56
CA ALA A 170 -12.98 2.32 4.82
C ALA A 170 -12.83 3.00 3.47
N ARG A 171 -13.94 3.22 2.76
CA ARG A 171 -13.96 3.86 1.44
C ARG A 171 -13.52 5.32 1.55
N GLU A 172 -14.13 6.09 2.44
CA GLU A 172 -13.77 7.49 2.64
C GLU A 172 -12.32 7.63 3.12
N LEU A 173 -11.85 6.73 4.00
CA LEU A 173 -10.47 6.72 4.50
C LEU A 173 -9.49 6.47 3.35
N SER A 174 -9.85 5.55 2.45
CA SER A 174 -8.99 5.14 1.34
C SER A 174 -8.82 6.24 0.29
N MET A 175 -9.71 7.24 0.27
CA MET A 175 -9.59 8.42 -0.60
C MET A 175 -8.64 9.51 -0.05
N LYS A 176 -8.07 9.30 1.14
CA LYS A 176 -7.14 10.20 1.82
C LYS A 176 -5.74 9.62 1.87
N ASP A 177 -4.72 10.48 1.89
CA ASP A 177 -3.31 10.06 1.86
C ASP A 177 -2.98 9.27 3.13
N GLY A 178 -3.23 9.84 4.30
CA GLY A 178 -3.07 9.14 5.57
C GLY A 178 -4.06 8.00 5.79
N GLY A 179 -5.31 8.22 5.42
CA GLY A 179 -6.39 7.25 5.64
C GLY A 179 -6.16 5.94 4.90
N CYS A 180 -5.58 5.97 3.70
CA CYS A 180 -5.27 4.75 2.96
C CYS A 180 -4.18 3.91 3.63
N HIS A 181 -3.21 4.53 4.31
CA HIS A 181 -2.19 3.83 5.08
C HIS A 181 -2.79 3.19 6.33
N LEU A 182 -3.71 3.89 7.01
CA LEU A 182 -4.45 3.33 8.13
C LEU A 182 -5.24 2.08 7.71
N VAL A 183 -6.01 2.15 6.62
CA VAL A 183 -6.81 1.01 6.16
C VAL A 183 -5.92 -0.16 5.74
N GLN A 184 -4.79 0.09 5.07
CA GLN A 184 -3.85 -0.98 4.71
C GLN A 184 -3.23 -1.66 5.94
N ARG A 185 -2.82 -0.89 6.95
CA ARG A 185 -2.31 -1.43 8.22
C ARG A 185 -3.38 -2.21 8.96
N ALA A 186 -4.62 -1.70 8.95
CA ALA A 186 -5.76 -2.38 9.55
C ALA A 186 -6.05 -3.71 8.86
N LEU A 187 -6.05 -3.75 7.52
CA LEU A 187 -6.22 -4.98 6.74
C LEU A 187 -5.18 -6.05 7.10
N MET A 188 -3.94 -5.68 7.43
CA MET A 188 -2.91 -6.66 7.84
C MET A 188 -3.16 -7.27 9.23
N ALA A 189 -3.89 -6.57 10.10
CA ALA A 189 -4.11 -6.97 11.50
C ALA A 189 -5.50 -7.59 11.75
N MET A 190 -6.47 -7.31 10.88
CA MET A 190 -7.87 -7.74 10.98
C MET A 190 -8.08 -9.24 10.75
N GLY A 191 -9.18 -9.76 11.30
CA GLY A 191 -9.69 -11.08 10.93
C GLY A 191 -10.34 -11.08 9.53
N ASP A 192 -10.58 -12.27 8.99
CA ASP A 192 -11.10 -12.44 7.63
C ASP A 192 -12.48 -11.79 7.41
N GLU A 193 -13.37 -11.88 8.40
CA GLU A 193 -14.70 -11.23 8.34
C GLU A 193 -14.60 -9.70 8.27
N GLU A 194 -13.68 -9.10 9.02
CA GLU A 194 -13.48 -7.65 9.03
C GLU A 194 -12.83 -7.16 7.73
N LYS A 195 -11.82 -7.89 7.23
CA LYS A 195 -11.18 -7.61 5.94
C LYS A 195 -12.19 -7.69 4.79
N LEU A 196 -13.08 -8.68 4.82
CA LEU A 196 -14.19 -8.77 3.87
C LEU A 196 -15.12 -7.56 3.98
N ALA A 197 -15.51 -7.17 5.20
CA ALA A 197 -16.38 -6.03 5.42
C ALA A 197 -15.79 -4.70 4.91
N VAL A 198 -14.46 -4.53 5.05
CA VAL A 198 -13.71 -3.42 4.41
C VAL A 198 -13.85 -3.47 2.90
N ALA A 199 -13.59 -4.62 2.28
CA ALA A 199 -13.68 -4.76 0.83
C ALA A 199 -15.10 -4.49 0.32
N GLN A 200 -16.13 -4.94 1.04
CA GLN A 200 -17.54 -4.71 0.69
C GLN A 200 -17.94 -3.23 0.65
N GLN A 201 -17.23 -2.33 1.34
CA GLN A 201 -17.47 -0.88 1.23
C GLN A 201 -17.21 -0.32 -0.17
N PHE A 202 -16.44 -1.03 -1.00
CA PHE A 202 -16.13 -0.61 -2.36
C PHE A 202 -17.09 -1.15 -3.41
N LYS A 203 -18.10 -1.96 -3.02
CA LYS A 203 -19.06 -2.52 -3.96
C LYS A 203 -19.86 -1.41 -4.64
N GLY A 204 -19.87 -1.43 -5.97
CA GLY A 204 -20.45 -0.41 -6.85
C GLY A 204 -19.57 0.84 -7.02
N GLN A 205 -18.32 0.83 -6.53
CA GLN A 205 -17.39 1.96 -6.56
C GLN A 205 -15.96 1.57 -6.98
N VAL A 206 -15.71 0.32 -7.34
CA VAL A 206 -14.37 -0.19 -7.70
C VAL A 206 -13.80 0.58 -8.89
N TRP A 207 -14.63 0.87 -9.90
CA TRP A 207 -14.21 1.64 -11.07
C TRP A 207 -13.72 3.06 -10.73
N ALA A 208 -14.47 3.75 -9.86
CA ALA A 208 -14.12 5.10 -9.42
C ALA A 208 -12.89 5.09 -8.50
N ALA A 209 -12.87 4.20 -7.50
CA ALA A 209 -11.79 4.09 -6.52
C ALA A 209 -10.46 3.65 -7.15
N SER A 210 -10.48 2.80 -8.19
CA SER A 210 -9.27 2.35 -8.88
C SER A 210 -8.55 3.44 -9.69
N ALA A 211 -9.19 4.59 -9.91
CA ALA A 211 -8.56 5.77 -10.50
C ALA A 211 -7.87 6.67 -9.46
N SER A 212 -8.08 6.44 -8.16
CA SER A 212 -7.42 7.19 -7.09
C SER A 212 -6.06 6.56 -6.72
N PRO A 213 -4.97 7.35 -6.63
CA PRO A 213 -3.65 6.86 -6.21
C PRO A 213 -3.66 6.19 -4.82
N THR A 214 -4.48 6.70 -3.90
CA THR A 214 -4.58 6.20 -2.53
C THR A 214 -5.49 4.97 -2.46
N ALA A 215 -6.68 5.05 -3.04
CA ALA A 215 -7.68 4.00 -2.88
C ALA A 215 -7.33 2.73 -3.66
N VAL A 216 -6.68 2.84 -4.83
CA VAL A 216 -6.21 1.67 -5.59
C VAL A 216 -5.23 0.81 -4.79
N SER A 217 -4.45 1.39 -3.88
CA SER A 217 -3.52 0.65 -3.02
C SER A 217 -4.28 -0.21 -1.99
N VAL A 218 -5.42 0.28 -1.50
CA VAL A 218 -6.31 -0.48 -0.62
C VAL A 218 -7.01 -1.59 -1.40
N LEU A 219 -7.53 -1.30 -2.60
CA LEU A 219 -8.17 -2.31 -3.46
C LEU A 219 -7.19 -3.46 -3.80
N GLN A 220 -5.95 -3.14 -4.16
CA GLN A 220 -4.92 -4.15 -4.40
C GLN A 220 -4.64 -4.99 -3.15
N ARG A 221 -4.59 -4.36 -1.96
CA ARG A 221 -4.42 -5.09 -0.69
C ARG A 221 -5.60 -6.03 -0.44
N CYS A 222 -6.84 -5.59 -0.69
CA CYS A 222 -8.01 -6.46 -0.59
C CYS A 222 -7.89 -7.68 -1.53
N VAL A 223 -7.37 -7.52 -2.74
CA VAL A 223 -7.17 -8.64 -3.68
C VAL A 223 -6.07 -9.61 -3.22
N ILE A 224 -4.94 -9.10 -2.72
CA ILE A 224 -3.81 -9.92 -2.25
C ILE A 224 -4.19 -10.72 -0.99
N GLU A 225 -4.86 -10.07 -0.04
CA GLU A 225 -5.13 -10.62 1.30
C GLU A 225 -6.42 -11.46 1.34
N ALA A 226 -7.13 -11.67 0.22
CA ALA A 226 -8.45 -12.31 0.21
C ALA A 226 -8.40 -13.84 0.11
N PRO A 227 -8.64 -14.59 1.20
CA PRO A 227 -9.07 -15.99 1.11
C PRO A 227 -10.49 -16.12 0.51
N TRP A 228 -11.32 -15.07 0.54
CA TRP A 228 -12.73 -15.07 0.07
C TRP A 228 -12.93 -14.59 -1.38
N ARG A 229 -12.11 -15.05 -2.33
CA ARG A 229 -12.13 -14.62 -3.74
C ARG A 229 -13.53 -14.55 -4.37
N ARG A 230 -14.38 -15.55 -4.11
CA ARG A 230 -15.78 -15.60 -4.60
C ARG A 230 -16.64 -14.41 -4.16
N GLN A 231 -16.36 -13.82 -3.00
CA GLN A 231 -17.12 -12.70 -2.46
C GLN A 231 -16.61 -11.35 -3.02
N LEU A 232 -15.42 -11.34 -3.64
CA LEU A 232 -14.86 -10.17 -4.31
C LEU A 232 -15.10 -10.16 -5.82
N LEU A 233 -15.94 -11.06 -6.36
CA LEU A 233 -16.25 -11.09 -7.79
C LEU A 233 -16.82 -9.77 -8.32
N PHE A 234 -17.43 -8.94 -7.47
CA PHE A 234 -17.85 -7.59 -7.87
C PHE A 234 -16.70 -6.71 -8.36
N PHE A 235 -15.44 -6.95 -7.94
CA PHE A 235 -14.27 -6.27 -8.51
C PHE A 235 -14.12 -6.55 -10.01
N VAL A 236 -14.39 -7.80 -10.40
CA VAL A 236 -14.31 -8.24 -11.80
C VAL A 236 -15.50 -7.72 -12.57
N GLU A 237 -16.71 -7.88 -12.03
CA GLU A 237 -17.96 -7.41 -12.67
C GLU A 237 -17.95 -5.91 -12.94
N GLU A 238 -17.37 -5.09 -12.06
CA GLU A 238 -17.29 -3.64 -12.25
C GLU A 238 -16.21 -3.20 -13.26
N LEU A 239 -15.25 -4.08 -13.59
CA LEU A 239 -14.24 -3.83 -14.61
C LEU A 239 -14.64 -4.40 -15.99
N LYS A 240 -15.56 -5.36 -16.00
CA LYS A 240 -16.12 -5.98 -17.21
C LYS A 240 -16.81 -4.92 -18.10
N GLY A 241 -16.62 -5.07 -19.42
CA GLY A 241 -17.03 -4.10 -20.43
C GLY A 241 -16.04 -2.94 -20.62
N SER A 242 -15.10 -2.76 -19.71
CA SER A 242 -14.12 -1.66 -19.72
C SER A 242 -12.69 -2.15 -19.42
N ALA A 243 -12.40 -3.45 -19.60
CA ALA A 243 -11.12 -4.04 -19.22
C ALA A 243 -9.94 -3.44 -20.00
N VAL A 244 -10.15 -3.14 -21.28
CA VAL A 244 -9.14 -2.52 -22.16
C VAL A 244 -8.83 -1.09 -21.72
N GLU A 245 -9.83 -0.33 -21.27
CA GLU A 245 -9.64 1.02 -20.73
C GLU A 245 -8.89 0.94 -19.39
N ALA A 246 -9.29 0.03 -18.50
CA ALA A 246 -8.61 -0.21 -17.23
C ALA A 246 -7.13 -0.57 -17.45
N ALA A 247 -6.82 -1.44 -18.41
CA ALA A 247 -5.45 -1.85 -18.72
C ALA A 247 -4.56 -0.71 -19.24
N LYS A 248 -5.15 0.30 -19.91
CA LYS A 248 -4.41 1.48 -20.37
C LYS A 248 -4.21 2.53 -19.27
N HIS A 249 -4.99 2.48 -18.20
CA HIS A 249 -4.90 3.44 -17.11
C HIS A 249 -3.75 3.09 -16.13
N PRO A 250 -2.84 4.02 -15.78
CA PRO A 250 -1.66 3.76 -14.95
C PRO A 250 -1.94 3.13 -13.56
N LEU A 251 -3.08 3.47 -12.96
CA LEU A 251 -3.51 2.97 -11.65
C LEU A 251 -4.40 1.73 -11.76
N ARG A 252 -5.53 1.81 -12.50
CA ARG A 252 -6.44 0.67 -12.70
C ARG A 252 -5.75 -0.58 -13.28
N GLY A 253 -4.78 -0.39 -14.17
CA GLY A 253 -3.98 -1.50 -14.72
C GLY A 253 -3.31 -2.34 -13.63
N ARG A 254 -2.84 -1.71 -12.54
CA ARG A 254 -2.24 -2.42 -11.41
C ARG A 254 -3.25 -3.27 -10.64
N LEU A 255 -4.49 -2.78 -10.50
CA LEU A 255 -5.56 -3.58 -9.91
C LEU A 255 -5.87 -4.80 -10.79
N LEU A 256 -5.91 -4.60 -12.11
CA LEU A 256 -6.14 -5.68 -13.07
C LEU A 256 -5.02 -6.72 -13.06
N GLU A 257 -3.76 -6.30 -12.93
CA GLU A 257 -2.63 -7.21 -12.71
C GLU A 257 -2.82 -8.05 -11.44
N ARG A 258 -3.20 -7.44 -10.30
CA ARG A 258 -3.47 -8.20 -9.06
C ARG A 258 -4.64 -9.17 -9.21
N LEU A 259 -5.68 -8.81 -9.96
CA LEU A 259 -6.79 -9.73 -10.24
C LEU A 259 -6.30 -10.94 -11.05
N LEU A 260 -5.52 -10.74 -12.10
CA LEU A 260 -4.93 -11.83 -12.90
C LEU A 260 -4.02 -12.74 -12.07
N GLU A 261 -3.28 -12.19 -11.12
CA GLU A 261 -2.37 -12.95 -10.25
C GLU A 261 -3.11 -13.80 -9.20
N HIS A 262 -4.22 -13.28 -8.66
CA HIS A 262 -4.82 -13.85 -7.46
C HIS A 262 -6.19 -14.47 -7.67
N PHE A 263 -7.01 -14.05 -8.64
CA PHE A 263 -8.36 -14.59 -8.78
C PHE A 263 -8.37 -15.93 -9.53
N PRO A 264 -9.39 -16.78 -9.30
CA PRO A 264 -9.55 -17.99 -10.09
C PRO A 264 -9.76 -17.59 -11.56
N ALA A 265 -8.94 -18.13 -12.45
CA ALA A 265 -8.91 -17.70 -13.85
C ALA A 265 -10.25 -17.85 -14.59
N ALA A 266 -11.08 -18.83 -14.21
CA ALA A 266 -12.42 -19.03 -14.77
C ALA A 266 -13.36 -17.84 -14.50
N GLU A 267 -13.16 -17.13 -13.40
CA GLU A 267 -13.97 -15.95 -13.04
C GLU A 267 -13.50 -14.70 -13.81
N LEU A 268 -12.36 -14.77 -14.50
CA LEU A 268 -11.78 -13.66 -15.27
C LEU A 268 -12.02 -13.80 -16.77
N ASP A 269 -12.72 -14.84 -17.24
CA ASP A 269 -12.80 -15.18 -18.67
C ASP A 269 -13.33 -14.04 -19.53
N ASP A 270 -14.38 -13.33 -19.09
CA ASP A 270 -14.94 -12.20 -19.84
C ASP A 270 -13.94 -11.03 -19.96
N VAL A 271 -13.30 -10.68 -18.84
CA VAL A 271 -12.27 -9.65 -18.78
C VAL A 271 -11.07 -10.04 -19.65
N VAL A 272 -10.64 -11.30 -19.60
CA VAL A 272 -9.55 -11.81 -20.44
C VAL A 272 -9.93 -11.79 -21.92
N CYS A 273 -11.16 -12.14 -22.28
CA CYS A 273 -11.64 -12.06 -23.66
C CYS A 273 -11.51 -10.64 -24.23
N GLU A 274 -11.93 -9.62 -23.46
CA GLU A 274 -11.77 -8.21 -23.84
C GLU A 274 -10.30 -7.82 -24.04
N LEU A 275 -9.43 -8.26 -23.13
CA LEU A 275 -7.99 -8.00 -23.18
C LEU A 275 -7.33 -8.65 -24.40
N VAL A 276 -7.65 -9.91 -24.69
CA VAL A 276 -7.14 -10.65 -25.84
C VAL A 276 -7.58 -10.02 -27.15
N ALA A 277 -8.85 -9.58 -27.25
CA ALA A 277 -9.36 -8.88 -28.43
C ALA A 277 -8.55 -7.61 -28.76
N SER A 278 -8.00 -6.94 -27.74
CA SER A 278 -7.13 -5.77 -27.88
C SER A 278 -5.63 -6.07 -27.67
N GLY A 279 -5.23 -7.34 -27.69
CA GLY A 279 -3.90 -7.79 -27.23
C GLY A 279 -2.74 -7.10 -27.96
N GLN A 280 -2.84 -6.90 -29.28
CA GLN A 280 -1.81 -6.21 -30.06
C GLN A 280 -1.69 -4.72 -29.72
N ALA A 281 -2.82 -4.05 -29.48
CA ALA A 281 -2.84 -2.63 -29.11
C ALA A 281 -2.30 -2.45 -27.69
N LEU A 282 -2.73 -3.30 -26.74
CA LEU A 282 -2.28 -3.27 -25.36
C LEU A 282 -0.79 -3.62 -25.23
N SER A 283 -0.28 -4.55 -26.05
CA SER A 283 1.15 -4.90 -26.05
C SER A 283 2.06 -3.75 -26.49
N ARG A 284 1.57 -2.83 -27.32
CA ARG A 284 2.30 -1.62 -27.72
C ARG A 284 2.15 -0.47 -26.73
N HIS A 285 1.17 -0.54 -25.83
CA HIS A 285 0.86 0.52 -24.89
C HIS A 285 1.90 0.59 -23.76
N SER A 286 2.27 1.81 -23.35
CA SER A 286 3.27 2.06 -22.29
C SER A 286 2.90 1.45 -20.94
N VAL A 287 1.60 1.31 -20.64
CA VAL A 287 1.07 0.67 -19.42
C VAL A 287 0.45 -0.70 -19.71
N GLY A 288 -0.28 -0.84 -20.82
CA GLY A 288 -1.10 -2.03 -21.07
C GLY A 288 -0.27 -3.29 -21.31
N ASN A 289 0.98 -3.13 -21.70
CA ASN A 289 1.92 -4.23 -21.91
C ASN A 289 2.18 -5.04 -20.61
N TYR A 290 2.09 -4.41 -19.44
CA TYR A 290 2.27 -5.10 -18.16
C TYR A 290 1.10 -6.04 -17.85
N VAL A 291 -0.13 -5.62 -18.16
CA VAL A 291 -1.33 -6.47 -18.05
C VAL A 291 -1.23 -7.68 -18.99
N MET A 292 -0.74 -7.48 -20.22
CA MET A 292 -0.54 -8.59 -21.17
C MET A 292 0.50 -9.60 -20.68
N GLN A 293 1.62 -9.11 -20.11
CA GLN A 293 2.63 -9.99 -19.50
C GLN A 293 2.04 -10.76 -18.31
N ARG A 294 1.24 -10.10 -17.47
CA ARG A 294 0.59 -10.75 -16.33
C ARG A 294 -0.39 -11.85 -16.74
N LEU A 295 -1.13 -11.63 -17.82
CA LEU A 295 -1.99 -12.66 -18.42
C LEU A 295 -1.17 -13.85 -18.95
N LEU A 296 0.01 -13.62 -19.53
CA LEU A 296 0.91 -14.69 -19.97
C LEU A 296 1.55 -15.46 -18.82
N GLU A 297 1.77 -14.81 -17.67
CA GLU A 297 2.36 -15.41 -16.47
C GLU A 297 1.34 -16.23 -15.65
N HIS A 298 0.10 -15.75 -15.53
CA HIS A 298 -0.89 -16.29 -14.58
C HIS A 298 -2.18 -16.80 -15.22
N GLY A 299 -2.43 -16.50 -16.51
CA GLY A 299 -3.60 -17.00 -17.22
C GLY A 299 -3.57 -18.52 -17.37
N THR A 300 -4.73 -19.11 -17.63
CA THR A 300 -4.82 -20.54 -17.98
C THR A 300 -4.21 -20.81 -19.35
N GLU A 301 -3.84 -22.07 -19.64
CA GLU A 301 -3.30 -22.41 -20.96
C GLU A 301 -4.18 -21.96 -22.14
N PRO A 302 -5.53 -22.10 -22.11
CA PRO A 302 -6.38 -21.59 -23.18
C PRO A 302 -6.32 -20.07 -23.32
N GLN A 303 -6.31 -19.33 -22.21
CA GLN A 303 -6.21 -17.86 -22.21
C GLN A 303 -4.87 -17.38 -22.76
N GLN A 304 -3.77 -18.00 -22.31
CA GLN A 304 -2.42 -17.71 -22.79
C GLN A 304 -2.30 -18.02 -24.29
N ARG A 305 -2.85 -19.17 -24.74
CA ARG A 305 -2.87 -19.55 -26.15
C ARG A 305 -3.63 -18.53 -27.00
N ALA A 306 -4.82 -18.12 -26.57
CA ALA A 306 -5.63 -17.13 -27.28
C ALA A 306 -4.90 -15.78 -27.43
N LEU A 307 -4.20 -15.32 -26.38
CA LEU A 307 -3.37 -14.14 -26.47
C LEU A 307 -2.23 -14.32 -27.48
N VAL A 308 -1.51 -15.44 -27.43
CA VAL A 308 -0.41 -15.71 -28.37
C VAL A 308 -0.89 -15.76 -29.82
N GLU A 309 -2.01 -16.41 -30.10
CA GLU A 309 -2.63 -16.44 -31.42
C GLU A 309 -2.98 -15.02 -31.92
N ALA A 310 -3.50 -14.16 -31.04
CA ALA A 310 -3.76 -12.77 -31.36
C ALA A 310 -2.46 -12.00 -31.69
N LEU A 311 -1.36 -12.27 -30.97
CA LEU A 311 -0.05 -11.63 -31.22
C LEU A 311 0.61 -12.10 -32.52
N CYS A 312 0.40 -13.35 -32.92
CA CYS A 312 1.07 -13.94 -34.10
C CYS A 312 0.74 -13.23 -35.42
N ARG A 313 -0.46 -12.65 -35.53
CA ARG A 313 -0.88 -11.91 -36.73
C ARG A 313 0.03 -10.74 -37.10
N GLU A 314 0.68 -10.13 -36.10
CA GLU A 314 1.63 -9.02 -36.30
C GLU A 314 2.97 -9.27 -35.59
N ALA A 315 3.33 -10.52 -35.31
CA ALA A 315 4.49 -10.86 -34.49
C ALA A 315 5.79 -10.18 -34.95
N PRO A 316 6.13 -10.13 -36.25
CA PRO A 316 7.32 -9.39 -36.69
C PRO A 316 7.28 -7.89 -36.37
N ARG A 317 6.14 -7.23 -36.57
CA ARG A 317 5.98 -5.81 -36.25
C ARG A 317 6.09 -5.55 -34.75
N LEU A 318 5.48 -6.41 -33.94
CA LEU A 318 5.56 -6.34 -32.48
C LEU A 318 6.99 -6.57 -31.98
N ALA A 319 7.76 -7.46 -32.61
CA ALA A 319 9.14 -7.74 -32.25
C ALA A 319 10.07 -6.53 -32.50
N PHE A 320 9.81 -5.73 -33.54
CA PHE A 320 10.54 -4.48 -33.77
C PHE A 320 10.16 -3.33 -32.82
N HIS A 321 8.99 -3.41 -32.20
CA HIS A 321 8.49 -2.37 -31.31
C HIS A 321 9.15 -2.43 -29.93
N ARG A 322 9.74 -1.32 -29.47
CA ARG A 322 10.51 -1.22 -28.21
C ARG A 322 9.79 -1.79 -26.97
N ILE A 323 8.46 -1.62 -26.89
CA ILE A 323 7.67 -2.08 -25.75
C ILE A 323 7.08 -3.48 -25.99
N ALA A 324 6.62 -3.76 -27.21
CA ALA A 324 5.84 -4.97 -27.46
C ALA A 324 6.74 -6.21 -27.58
N SER A 325 8.02 -6.01 -27.90
CA SER A 325 9.03 -7.08 -27.87
C SER A 325 9.16 -7.73 -26.48
N ASN A 326 8.92 -6.98 -25.40
CA ASN A 326 8.89 -7.54 -24.04
C ASN A 326 7.72 -8.49 -23.84
N VAL A 327 6.54 -8.18 -24.40
CA VAL A 327 5.37 -9.06 -24.34
C VAL A 327 5.62 -10.35 -25.14
N LEU A 328 6.22 -10.23 -26.34
CA LEU A 328 6.59 -11.43 -27.12
C LEU A 328 7.62 -12.30 -26.39
N ARG A 329 8.61 -11.67 -25.74
CA ARG A 329 9.57 -12.40 -24.91
C ARG A 329 8.88 -13.13 -23.76
N CYS A 330 7.99 -12.45 -23.04
CA CYS A 330 7.19 -13.07 -21.97
C CYS A 330 6.37 -14.26 -22.52
N ALA A 331 5.76 -14.12 -23.69
CA ALA A 331 5.02 -15.20 -24.33
C ALA A 331 5.91 -16.42 -24.63
N LEU A 332 7.13 -16.20 -25.14
CA LEU A 332 8.09 -17.28 -25.40
C LEU A 332 8.59 -17.96 -24.12
N LEU A 333 8.52 -17.30 -22.96
CA LEU A 333 8.97 -17.84 -21.67
C LEU A 333 7.85 -18.55 -20.89
N HIS A 334 6.62 -18.03 -20.95
CA HIS A 334 5.55 -18.45 -20.04
C HIS A 334 4.40 -19.21 -20.73
N ALA A 335 4.10 -18.94 -22.01
CA ALA A 335 2.95 -19.56 -22.69
C ALA A 335 3.05 -21.10 -22.77
N PRO A 336 2.01 -21.86 -23.15
CA PRO A 336 2.13 -23.30 -23.29
C PRO A 336 3.09 -23.67 -24.45
N PRO A 337 3.78 -24.83 -24.41
CA PRO A 337 4.79 -25.20 -25.41
C PRO A 337 4.33 -25.05 -26.87
N HIS A 338 3.12 -25.48 -27.17
CA HIS A 338 2.51 -25.33 -28.51
C HIS A 338 2.40 -23.85 -28.94
N ALA A 339 1.94 -22.98 -28.05
CA ALA A 339 1.80 -21.55 -28.34
C ALA A 339 3.17 -20.89 -28.55
N ARG A 340 4.19 -21.27 -27.78
CA ARG A 340 5.57 -20.78 -27.96
C ARG A 340 6.12 -21.12 -29.35
N LEU A 341 5.89 -22.36 -29.80
CA LEU A 341 6.30 -22.80 -31.14
C LEU A 341 5.56 -22.03 -32.23
N LEU A 342 4.25 -21.87 -32.09
CA LEU A 342 3.43 -21.08 -33.00
C LEU A 342 3.93 -19.63 -33.13
N LEU A 343 4.33 -19.00 -32.01
CA LEU A 343 4.94 -17.68 -32.03
C LEU A 343 6.34 -17.66 -32.66
N ALA A 344 7.18 -18.66 -32.36
CA ALA A 344 8.50 -18.80 -32.97
C ALA A 344 8.43 -18.97 -34.49
N ASP A 345 7.46 -19.73 -34.98
CA ASP A 345 7.23 -19.93 -36.41
C ASP A 345 6.72 -18.65 -37.07
N ALA A 346 5.79 -17.93 -36.43
CA ALA A 346 5.32 -16.63 -36.91
C ALA A 346 6.46 -15.58 -37.02
N LEU A 347 7.44 -15.62 -36.12
CA LEU A 347 8.61 -14.74 -36.15
C LEU A 347 9.66 -15.12 -37.20
N THR A 348 9.64 -16.37 -37.68
CA THR A 348 10.66 -16.91 -38.59
C THR A 348 10.12 -17.32 -39.96
N THR A 349 8.86 -16.99 -40.24
CA THR A 349 8.20 -17.32 -41.51
C THR A 349 8.94 -16.72 -42.71
N ASP A 350 9.44 -15.48 -42.57
CA ASP A 350 10.26 -14.82 -43.60
C ASP A 350 11.74 -14.77 -43.17
N PRO A 351 12.66 -15.42 -43.91
CA PRO A 351 14.09 -15.37 -43.63
C PRO A 351 14.69 -13.96 -43.65
N SER A 352 14.15 -13.05 -44.46
CA SER A 352 14.67 -11.68 -44.56
C SER A 352 14.35 -10.87 -43.29
N THR A 353 13.10 -10.94 -42.85
CA THR A 353 12.61 -10.38 -41.58
C THR A 353 13.33 -10.99 -40.39
N THR A 354 13.55 -12.30 -40.39
CA THR A 354 14.30 -13.01 -39.34
C THR A 354 15.69 -12.41 -39.15
N ARG A 355 16.45 -12.23 -40.25
CA ARG A 355 17.79 -11.63 -40.22
C ARG A 355 17.77 -10.17 -39.74
N ALA A 356 16.72 -9.42 -40.07
CA ALA A 356 16.55 -8.04 -39.58
C ALA A 356 16.29 -8.01 -38.07
N LEU A 357 15.41 -8.90 -37.57
CA LEU A 357 15.11 -9.05 -36.15
C LEU A 357 16.34 -9.45 -35.33
N GLU A 358 17.24 -10.27 -35.88
CA GLU A 358 18.49 -10.66 -35.21
C GLU A 358 19.48 -9.51 -35.04
N LYS A 359 19.45 -8.52 -35.93
CA LYS A 359 20.40 -7.39 -35.94
C LYS A 359 19.95 -6.20 -35.09
N GLN A 360 18.64 -6.04 -34.89
CA GLN A 360 18.11 -4.87 -34.19
C GLN A 360 18.11 -5.07 -32.67
N CYS A 361 18.49 -4.02 -31.94
CA CYS A 361 18.67 -4.06 -30.49
C CYS A 361 17.42 -4.55 -29.73
N ASN A 362 16.22 -4.07 -30.10
CA ASN A 362 14.97 -4.40 -29.39
C ASN A 362 14.47 -5.84 -29.64
N SER A 363 14.77 -6.43 -30.81
CA SER A 363 14.25 -7.73 -31.24
C SER A 363 15.28 -8.87 -31.09
N SER A 364 16.58 -8.55 -31.00
CA SER A 364 17.66 -9.53 -30.88
C SER A 364 17.50 -10.46 -29.67
N PHE A 365 16.94 -9.95 -28.56
CA PHE A 365 16.62 -10.73 -27.37
C PHE A 365 15.46 -11.69 -27.59
N VAL A 366 14.41 -11.28 -28.32
CA VAL A 366 13.30 -12.16 -28.71
C VAL A 366 13.82 -13.32 -29.57
N MET A 367 14.69 -13.03 -30.53
CA MET A 367 15.31 -14.06 -31.37
C MET A 367 16.27 -14.99 -30.60
N ARG A 368 16.85 -14.54 -29.48
CA ARG A 368 17.61 -15.41 -28.58
C ARG A 368 16.70 -16.45 -27.93
N GLU A 369 15.51 -16.05 -27.45
CA GLU A 369 14.54 -16.99 -26.89
C GLU A 369 14.00 -17.98 -27.93
N VAL A 370 13.72 -17.51 -29.15
CA VAL A 370 13.30 -18.41 -30.27
C VAL A 370 14.35 -19.50 -30.53
N ARG A 371 15.64 -19.14 -30.56
CA ARG A 371 16.72 -20.12 -30.75
C ARG A 371 16.86 -21.06 -29.56
N ALA A 372 16.74 -20.56 -28.33
CA ALA A 372 16.78 -21.39 -27.13
C ALA A 372 15.64 -22.43 -27.13
N LEU A 373 14.42 -22.00 -27.46
CA LEU A 373 13.25 -22.86 -27.58
C LEU A 373 13.45 -23.97 -28.61
N ARG A 374 13.93 -23.62 -29.82
CA ARG A 374 14.17 -24.60 -30.89
C ARG A 374 15.29 -25.59 -30.55
N ARG A 375 16.33 -25.17 -29.83
CA ARG A 375 17.40 -26.06 -29.35
C ARG A 375 16.88 -27.04 -28.29
N ALA A 376 16.05 -26.57 -27.37
CA ALA A 376 15.43 -27.43 -26.36
C ALA A 376 14.48 -28.46 -26.99
N GLY A 377 13.69 -28.05 -27.99
CA GLY A 377 12.81 -28.96 -28.74
C GLY A 377 13.55 -29.97 -29.64
N ALA A 378 14.76 -29.64 -30.10
CA ALA A 378 15.62 -30.55 -30.87
C ALA A 378 16.43 -31.53 -29.99
N GLY A 379 16.33 -31.44 -28.65
CA GLY A 379 17.24 -32.10 -27.72
C GLY A 379 16.60 -33.01 -26.66
N GLY A 380 15.65 -33.89 -27.00
CA GLY A 380 15.19 -34.92 -26.05
C GLY A 380 14.90 -36.29 -26.68
N PRO A 381 15.05 -37.42 -25.95
CA PRO A 381 16.07 -37.79 -24.97
C PRO A 381 17.02 -38.86 -25.54
N THR A 382 18.32 -38.59 -25.61
CA THR A 382 19.36 -39.63 -25.70
C THR A 382 20.52 -39.20 -24.83
N GLY A 383 20.64 -39.81 -23.65
CA GLY A 383 21.74 -39.54 -22.72
C GLY A 383 21.43 -40.03 -21.33
N ALA A 384 21.70 -41.31 -21.12
CA ALA A 384 21.75 -42.07 -19.88
C ALA A 384 21.76 -41.28 -18.57
N VAL A 385 20.94 -41.80 -17.65
CA VAL A 385 21.19 -41.92 -16.22
C VAL A 385 22.69 -41.94 -15.91
N GLN A 386 23.18 -40.89 -15.25
CA GLN A 386 24.23 -41.05 -14.26
C GLN A 386 23.65 -40.62 -12.93
N GLU A 387 23.28 -41.62 -12.14
CA GLU A 387 23.37 -41.53 -10.69
C GLU A 387 24.76 -40.95 -10.35
N VAL A 388 24.77 -39.81 -9.68
CA VAL A 388 25.89 -39.43 -8.84
C VAL A 388 25.32 -39.22 -7.46
N SER A 389 25.64 -40.18 -6.59
CA SER A 389 25.49 -40.12 -5.15
C SER A 389 25.97 -38.79 -4.58
N LEU A 390 25.15 -38.19 -3.71
CA LEU A 390 25.49 -37.83 -2.32
C LEU A 390 24.23 -37.41 -1.57
#